data_AF-A0A7S2M143-F1
#
_entry.id   AF-A0A7S2M143-F1
#
_cell.length_a   1.000
_cell.length_b   1.000
_cell.length_c   1.000
_cell.angle_alpha   90.00
_cell.angle_beta   90.00
_cell.angle_gamma   90.00
#
_symmetry.space_group_name_H-M   'P 1'
#
loop_
_entity.id
_entity.type
_entity.pdbx_description
1 polymer ?
#
loop_
_entity_poly.entity_id
_entity_poly.type
_entity_poly.pdbx_seq_one_letter_code
_entity_poly.pdbx_strand_id
1 'polypeptide(L)'
;CLVGVAQATRFDFATITVESLHRIELPFDFEIRHPCLIHGMASWFDAVFEGSSQTVTLSTAPWCPGTHWYQIRFLLETPLAVNGGQRVEGTLLMEANNAQSYYVRLHMKIQGTNVVSRSEVIDLKEPEYRFYTSQHAYCPPGTANAFGQQAQPQTSAAQAFQQAVFTQGQQQQQAGACAQQAAGGYPQHAVGGCAAGASVQQQSAQPGQQPQPQQAPWCG
;
A
#
# COMPACT_ATOMS: atom_id res chain seq x y z
N CYS A 1 0.42 -4.47 4.89
CA CYS A 1 -0.46 -5.19 5.85
C CYS A 1 0.38 -6.29 6.51
N LEU A 2 0.30 -6.44 7.83
CA LEU A 2 0.87 -7.59 8.52
C LEU A 2 -0.12 -8.75 8.43
N VAL A 3 0.35 -9.95 8.10
CA VAL A 3 -0.51 -11.11 7.80
C VAL A 3 -0.50 -12.19 8.88
N GLY A 4 0.38 -12.05 9.87
CA GLY A 4 0.51 -12.96 11.01
C GLY A 4 0.68 -12.17 12.32
N VAL A 5 0.46 -12.85 13.44
CA VAL A 5 0.75 -12.30 14.77
C VAL A 5 2.26 -12.20 14.95
N ALA A 6 2.74 -11.08 15.48
CA ALA A 6 4.16 -10.89 15.74
C ALA A 6 4.71 -11.94 16.71
N GLN A 7 5.92 -12.42 16.44
CA GLN A 7 6.70 -13.24 17.36
C GLN A 7 7.86 -12.40 17.88
N ALA A 8 8.23 -12.63 19.15
CA ALA A 8 9.28 -11.89 19.82
C ALA A 8 10.37 -12.84 20.31
N THR A 9 11.61 -12.47 20.03
CA THR A 9 12.80 -13.10 20.62
C THR A 9 13.43 -12.11 21.59
N ARG A 10 13.58 -12.51 22.86
CA ARG A 10 14.17 -11.67 23.90
C ARG A 10 15.69 -11.87 23.95
N PHE A 11 16.41 -10.76 23.96
CA PHE A 11 17.85 -10.71 24.22
C PHE A 11 18.06 -10.05 25.58
N ASP A 12 18.57 -10.81 26.55
CA ASP A 12 18.91 -10.27 27.87
C ASP A 12 20.37 -9.81 27.90
N PHE A 13 20.58 -8.50 27.87
CA PHE A 13 21.92 -7.91 27.86
C PHE A 13 22.71 -8.12 29.16
N ALA A 14 22.08 -8.57 30.25
CA ALA A 14 22.79 -8.92 31.48
C ALA A 14 23.48 -10.28 31.42
N THR A 15 22.98 -11.19 30.58
CA THR A 15 23.42 -12.60 30.55
C THR A 15 23.97 -13.04 29.20
N ILE A 16 23.65 -12.31 28.12
CA ILE A 16 24.09 -12.64 26.77
C ILE A 16 25.60 -12.49 26.61
N THR A 17 26.22 -13.38 25.83
CA THR A 17 27.64 -13.29 25.50
C THR A 17 27.84 -12.59 24.16
N VAL A 18 28.99 -11.92 23.98
CA VAL A 18 29.35 -11.27 22.72
C VAL A 18 29.40 -12.28 21.57
N GLU A 19 29.89 -13.49 21.85
CA GLU A 19 30.03 -14.55 20.85
C GLU A 19 28.67 -14.99 20.30
N SER A 20 27.63 -15.01 21.15
CA SER A 20 26.27 -15.36 20.73
C SER A 20 25.66 -14.33 19.77
N LEU A 21 26.16 -13.09 19.78
CA LEU A 21 25.74 -12.04 18.88
C LEU A 21 26.42 -12.13 17.50
N HIS A 22 27.49 -12.91 17.33
CA HIS A 22 28.11 -13.07 16.00
C HIS A 22 27.23 -13.81 15.02
N ARG A 23 26.37 -14.72 15.51
CA ARG A 23 25.44 -15.50 14.69
C ARG A 23 24.13 -15.67 15.44
N ILE A 24 23.13 -14.91 15.01
CA ILE A 24 21.80 -14.91 15.62
C ILE A 24 20.86 -15.69 14.70
N GLU A 25 20.26 -16.75 15.22
CA GLU A 25 19.27 -17.55 14.51
C GLU A 25 17.90 -17.35 15.15
N LEU A 26 16.94 -16.82 14.38
CA LEU A 26 15.59 -16.51 14.84
C LEU A 26 14.59 -17.43 14.14
N PRO A 27 14.28 -18.60 14.72
CA PRO A 27 13.22 -19.46 14.20
C PRO A 27 11.85 -18.80 14.42
N PHE A 28 10.95 -19.01 13.47
CA PHE A 28 9.58 -18.51 13.56
C PHE A 28 8.58 -19.50 12.98
N ASP A 29 7.33 -19.37 13.43
CA ASP A 29 6.20 -20.15 12.95
C ASP A 29 4.92 -19.30 13.01
N PHE A 30 4.42 -18.89 11.85
CA PHE A 30 3.24 -18.05 11.72
C PHE A 30 2.04 -18.83 11.19
N GLU A 31 0.92 -18.74 11.88
CA GLU A 31 -0.37 -19.15 11.35
C GLU A 31 -0.99 -18.03 10.51
N ILE A 32 -1.26 -18.33 9.24
CA ILE A 32 -1.83 -17.37 8.28
C ILE A 32 -3.35 -17.52 8.26
N ARG A 33 -4.07 -16.45 8.64
CA ARG A 33 -5.53 -16.48 8.78
C ARG A 33 -6.28 -16.37 7.46
N HIS A 34 -5.73 -15.64 6.50
CA HIS A 34 -6.38 -15.36 5.22
C HIS A 34 -5.44 -15.63 4.05
N PRO A 35 -5.95 -16.11 2.90
CA PRO A 35 -5.14 -16.28 1.71
C PRO A 35 -4.42 -14.98 1.34
N CYS A 36 -3.11 -15.06 1.11
CA CYS A 36 -2.30 -13.89 0.76
C CYS A 36 -0.99 -14.27 0.04
N LEU A 37 -0.33 -13.25 -0.49
CA LEU A 37 1.07 -13.32 -0.94
C LEU A 37 1.97 -12.71 0.13
N ILE A 38 2.82 -13.54 0.73
CA ILE A 38 3.85 -13.10 1.66
C ILE A 38 5.05 -12.62 0.84
N HIS A 39 5.32 -11.33 0.90
CA HIS A 39 6.45 -10.73 0.18
C HIS A 39 7.75 -10.75 1.00
N GLY A 40 7.66 -11.02 2.30
CA GLY A 40 8.77 -10.86 3.22
C GLY A 40 8.36 -10.84 4.69
N MET A 41 9.33 -10.51 5.53
CA MET A 41 9.18 -10.32 6.98
C MET A 41 9.33 -8.84 7.33
N ALA A 42 8.50 -8.34 8.24
CA ALA A 42 8.72 -7.05 8.88
C ALA A 42 9.29 -7.26 10.29
N SER A 43 10.20 -6.40 10.71
CA SER A 43 10.81 -6.45 12.03
C SER A 43 10.93 -5.05 12.64
N TRP A 44 10.87 -5.00 13.97
CA TRP A 44 11.04 -3.85 14.83
C TRP A 44 11.60 -4.36 16.17
N PHE A 45 11.95 -3.45 17.07
CA PHE A 45 12.44 -3.82 18.40
C PHE A 45 11.77 -3.00 19.51
N ASP A 46 11.78 -3.60 20.69
CA ASP A 46 11.46 -2.95 21.96
C ASP A 46 12.71 -3.01 22.84
N ALA A 47 13.11 -1.88 23.42
CA ALA A 47 14.15 -1.82 24.44
C ALA A 47 13.48 -1.62 25.81
N VAL A 48 13.69 -2.59 26.71
CA VAL A 48 13.12 -2.59 28.05
C VAL A 48 14.21 -2.24 29.06
N PHE A 49 14.00 -1.15 29.78
CA PHE A 49 14.90 -0.65 30.81
C PHE A 49 14.30 -0.99 32.18
N GLU A 50 14.78 -2.08 32.77
CA GLU A 50 14.33 -2.59 34.08
C GLU A 50 15.09 -1.85 35.20
N GLY A 51 14.56 -0.70 35.62
CA GLY A 51 15.08 0.07 36.76
C GLY A 51 14.60 -0.46 38.11
N SER A 52 15.24 -0.03 39.19
CA SER A 52 14.89 -0.46 40.56
C SER A 52 13.50 -0.01 41.02
N SER A 53 13.01 1.13 40.52
CA SER A 53 11.70 1.70 40.89
C SER A 53 10.64 1.60 39.78
N GLN A 54 11.07 1.55 38.51
CA GLN A 54 10.16 1.50 37.37
C GLN A 54 10.82 0.82 36.18
N THR A 55 9.98 0.21 35.34
CA THR A 55 10.37 -0.27 34.02
C THR A 55 9.91 0.71 32.95
N VAL A 56 10.80 1.06 32.04
CA VAL A 56 10.50 1.94 30.89
C VAL A 56 10.72 1.15 29.60
N THR A 57 9.82 1.30 28.64
CA THR A 57 9.94 0.65 27.32
C THR A 57 9.99 1.69 26.22
N LEU A 58 11.03 1.59 25.38
CA LEU A 58 11.08 2.26 24.09
C LEU A 58 10.64 1.24 23.04
N SER A 59 9.51 1.49 22.38
CA SER A 59 9.01 0.63 21.31
C SER A 59 9.10 1.31 19.95
N THR A 60 9.57 0.56 18.95
CA THR A 60 9.58 0.97 17.53
C THR A 60 8.49 0.28 16.72
N ALA A 61 7.56 -0.40 17.39
CA ALA A 61 6.49 -1.15 16.76
C ALA A 61 5.64 -0.27 15.85
N PRO A 62 5.08 -0.83 14.75
CA PRO A 62 4.37 -0.04 13.73
C PRO A 62 3.07 0.60 14.23
N TRP A 63 2.58 0.23 15.41
CA TRP A 63 1.43 0.84 16.07
C TRP A 63 1.81 1.91 17.12
N CYS A 64 3.10 2.08 17.39
CA CYS A 64 3.61 3.11 18.29
C CYS A 64 3.93 4.41 17.52
N PRO A 65 4.08 5.56 18.20
CA PRO A 65 4.56 6.78 17.57
C PRO A 65 5.86 6.55 16.80
N GLY A 66 5.95 7.14 15.60
CA GLY A 66 7.09 6.95 14.72
C GLY A 66 8.41 7.41 15.36
N THR A 67 9.46 6.63 15.13
CA THR A 67 10.83 6.92 15.59
C THR A 67 11.78 7.01 14.39
N HIS A 68 12.99 7.54 14.60
CA HIS A 68 14.01 7.60 13.54
C HIS A 68 14.56 6.22 13.13
N TRP A 69 14.30 5.17 13.90
CA TRP A 69 14.67 3.79 13.55
C TRP A 69 13.74 3.18 12.51
N TYR A 70 12.50 3.68 12.39
CA TYR A 70 11.45 3.09 11.57
C TYR A 70 11.26 1.59 11.86
N GLN A 71 10.78 0.85 10.87
CA GLN A 71 10.71 -0.61 10.86
C GLN A 71 11.49 -1.11 9.65
N ILE A 72 12.04 -2.31 9.75
CA ILE A 72 12.76 -2.96 8.65
C ILE A 72 11.88 -4.03 7.99
N ARG A 73 12.05 -4.21 6.67
CA ARG A 73 11.39 -5.29 5.92
C ARG A 73 12.44 -6.08 5.16
N PHE A 74 12.46 -7.39 5.38
CA PHE A 74 13.28 -8.37 4.66
C PHE A 74 12.43 -8.99 3.57
N LEU A 75 12.77 -8.76 2.30
CA LEU A 75 11.99 -9.23 1.17
C LEU A 75 12.46 -10.62 0.72
N LEU A 76 11.50 -11.44 0.32
CA LEU A 76 11.76 -12.67 -0.41
C LEU A 76 12.02 -12.32 -1.89
N GLU A 77 12.86 -13.12 -2.56
CA GLU A 77 13.03 -13.03 -4.02
C GLU A 77 11.72 -13.32 -4.74
N THR A 78 11.04 -14.38 -4.31
CA THR A 78 9.75 -14.82 -4.86
C THR A 78 8.69 -14.77 -3.77
N PRO A 79 7.64 -13.95 -3.90
CA PRO A 79 6.55 -13.93 -2.93
C PRO A 79 5.94 -15.32 -2.74
N LEU A 80 5.68 -15.68 -1.48
CA LEU A 80 5.13 -16.99 -1.11
C LEU A 80 3.61 -16.92 -1.06
N ALA A 81 2.93 -17.70 -1.90
CA ALA A 81 1.47 -17.80 -1.90
C ALA A 81 1.00 -18.77 -0.81
N VAL A 82 0.20 -18.28 0.13
CA VAL A 82 -0.24 -19.04 1.30
C VAL A 82 -1.75 -18.93 1.45
N ASN A 83 -2.41 -20.05 1.71
CA ASN A 83 -3.85 -20.12 2.00
C ASN A 83 -4.13 -19.88 3.49
N GLY A 84 -5.36 -19.46 3.79
CA GLY A 84 -5.83 -19.36 5.17
C GLY A 84 -5.81 -20.72 5.88
N GLY A 85 -5.40 -20.74 7.14
CA GLY A 85 -5.23 -21.93 7.97
C GLY A 85 -3.87 -22.63 7.80
N GLN A 86 -3.04 -22.22 6.83
CA GLN A 86 -1.69 -22.78 6.69
C GLN A 86 -0.70 -22.14 7.66
N ARG A 87 0.30 -22.91 8.06
CA ARG A 87 1.45 -22.44 8.85
C ARG A 87 2.67 -22.21 7.98
N VAL A 88 3.39 -21.13 8.27
CA VAL A 88 4.65 -20.77 7.63
C VAL A 88 5.74 -20.81 8.68
N GLU A 89 6.64 -21.77 8.53
CA GLU A 89 7.81 -21.97 9.40
C GLU A 89 9.07 -21.45 8.69
N GLY A 90 10.06 -21.04 9.46
CA GLY A 90 11.29 -20.55 8.87
C GLY A 90 12.29 -20.01 9.87
N THR A 91 13.32 -19.38 9.32
CA THR A 91 14.44 -18.85 10.08
C THR A 91 14.87 -17.51 9.48
N LEU A 92 15.03 -16.50 10.33
CA LEU A 92 15.76 -15.28 10.02
C LEU A 92 17.17 -15.44 10.62
N LEU A 93 18.16 -15.62 9.75
CA LEU A 93 19.56 -15.76 10.13
C LEU A 93 20.25 -14.41 9.99
N MET A 94 20.97 -13.99 11.03
CA MET A 94 21.78 -12.78 11.03
C MET A 94 23.22 -13.14 11.38
N GLU A 95 24.16 -12.79 10.50
CA GLU A 95 25.60 -13.06 10.66
C GLU A 95 26.35 -11.75 10.73
N ALA A 96 27.05 -11.49 11.83
CA ALA A 96 27.81 -10.27 12.03
C ALA A 96 28.92 -10.17 10.96
N ASN A 97 29.12 -8.97 10.43
CA ASN A 97 30.14 -8.68 9.43
C ASN A 97 31.18 -7.68 9.95
N ASN A 98 32.29 -7.57 9.22
CA ASN A 98 33.40 -6.68 9.59
C ASN A 98 33.09 -5.18 9.41
N ALA A 99 31.89 -4.83 8.91
CA ALA A 99 31.43 -3.47 8.69
C ALA A 99 30.48 -3.00 9.81
N GLN A 100 30.58 -3.58 11.00
CA GLN A 100 29.75 -3.26 12.17
C GLN A 100 28.24 -3.45 11.90
N SER A 101 27.90 -4.45 11.09
CA SER A 101 26.54 -4.73 10.64
C SER A 101 26.32 -6.24 10.54
N TYR A 102 25.18 -6.66 9.99
CA TYR A 102 24.86 -8.07 9.74
C TYR A 102 24.51 -8.31 8.28
N TYR A 103 24.92 -9.48 7.79
CA TYR A 103 24.27 -10.12 6.65
C TYR A 103 23.04 -10.88 7.14
N VAL A 104 21.91 -10.69 6.47
CA VAL A 104 20.64 -11.29 6.84
C VAL A 104 20.15 -12.21 5.74
N ARG A 105 19.69 -13.40 6.12
CA ARG A 105 19.04 -14.38 5.22
C ARG A 105 17.71 -14.78 5.82
N LEU A 106 16.66 -14.65 5.02
CA LEU A 106 15.32 -15.09 5.38
C LEU A 106 15.00 -16.39 4.64
N HIS A 107 14.60 -17.41 5.39
CA HIS A 107 14.07 -18.66 4.85
C HIS A 107 12.64 -18.86 5.32
N MET A 108 11.71 -19.12 4.39
CA MET A 108 10.31 -19.41 4.70
C MET A 108 9.85 -20.68 3.98
N LYS A 109 9.01 -21.47 4.65
CA LYS A 109 8.45 -22.72 4.14
C LYS A 109 7.00 -22.86 4.60
N ILE A 110 6.13 -23.34 3.71
CA ILE A 110 4.78 -23.74 4.10
C ILE A 110 4.85 -25.12 4.75
N GLN A 111 4.48 -25.20 6.02
CA GLN A 111 4.56 -26.42 6.81
C GLN A 111 3.79 -27.57 6.13
N GLY A 112 4.37 -28.77 6.15
CA GLY A 112 3.79 -29.95 5.50
C GLY A 112 3.95 -30.00 3.97
N THR A 113 4.64 -29.04 3.36
CA THR A 113 4.92 -29.02 1.92
C THR A 113 6.42 -28.84 1.63
N ASN A 114 6.80 -29.00 0.35
CA ASN A 114 8.13 -28.65 -0.13
C ASN A 114 8.20 -27.21 -0.70
N VAL A 115 7.15 -26.41 -0.52
CA VAL A 115 7.09 -25.04 -1.03
C VAL A 115 7.89 -24.13 -0.09
N VAL A 116 8.96 -23.55 -0.62
CA VAL A 116 9.90 -22.70 0.10
C VAL A 116 10.14 -21.40 -0.67
N SER A 117 10.47 -20.34 0.05
CA SER A 117 10.98 -19.10 -0.52
C SER A 117 12.08 -18.52 0.37
N ARG A 118 13.00 -17.79 -0.26
CA ARG A 118 14.20 -17.25 0.40
C ARG A 118 14.43 -15.81 -0.04
N SER A 119 15.15 -15.06 0.78
CA SER A 119 15.78 -13.83 0.35
C SER A 119 17.16 -14.12 -0.24
N GLU A 120 17.65 -13.21 -1.06
CA GLU A 120 19.08 -13.03 -1.28
C GLU A 120 19.76 -12.64 0.04
N VAL A 121 21.09 -12.55 0.02
CA VAL A 121 21.83 -11.98 1.15
C VAL A 121 21.53 -10.49 1.27
N ILE A 122 20.88 -10.10 2.36
CA ILE A 122 20.55 -8.70 2.65
C ILE A 122 21.68 -8.12 3.49
N ASP A 123 22.36 -7.10 3.00
CA ASP A 123 23.34 -6.34 3.79
C ASP A 123 22.65 -5.21 4.56
N LEU A 124 22.58 -5.32 5.88
CA LEU A 124 22.02 -4.27 6.73
C LEU A 124 22.84 -2.98 6.71
N LYS A 125 24.09 -3.03 6.22
CA LYS A 125 24.93 -1.84 6.09
C LYS A 125 24.47 -0.93 4.95
N GLU A 126 23.74 -1.47 3.97
CA GLU A 126 23.22 -0.74 2.81
C GLU A 126 21.68 -0.85 2.71
N PRO A 127 20.93 -0.27 3.66
CA PRO A 127 19.47 -0.33 3.64
C PRO A 127 18.87 0.58 2.56
N GLU A 128 17.80 0.12 1.92
CA GLU A 128 16.99 0.92 1.01
C GLU A 128 15.99 1.77 1.79
N TYR A 129 16.19 3.10 1.77
CA TYR A 129 15.28 4.04 2.38
C TYR A 129 14.17 4.44 1.40
N ARG A 130 13.02 3.77 1.52
CA ARG A 130 11.81 3.96 0.68
C ARG A 130 11.38 5.42 0.49
N PHE A 131 11.66 6.28 1.47
CA PHE A 131 11.33 7.71 1.43
C PHE A 131 11.88 8.40 0.17
N TYR A 132 13.03 7.95 -0.33
CA TYR A 132 13.70 8.53 -1.51
C TYR A 132 13.32 7.86 -2.83
N THR A 133 12.71 6.68 -2.78
CA THR A 133 12.49 5.83 -3.96
C THR A 133 11.02 5.72 -4.33
N SER A 134 10.10 6.11 -3.44
CA SER A 134 8.66 5.99 -3.66
C SER A 134 7.90 7.23 -3.19
N GLN A 135 7.13 7.82 -4.11
CA GLN A 135 6.21 8.93 -3.83
C GLN A 135 5.10 8.57 -2.82
N HIS A 136 4.88 7.27 -2.58
CA HIS A 136 3.88 6.75 -1.64
C HIS A 136 4.47 6.32 -0.29
N ALA A 137 5.77 6.58 -0.05
CA ALA A 137 6.38 6.29 1.24
C ALA A 137 5.98 7.31 2.30
N TYR A 138 5.81 6.84 3.54
CA TYR A 138 5.62 7.72 4.70
C TYR A 138 6.84 8.64 4.85
N CYS A 139 6.63 9.96 4.82
CA CYS A 139 7.68 10.93 5.09
C CYS A 139 7.54 11.45 6.55
N PRO A 140 8.55 11.25 7.40
CA PRO A 140 8.55 11.76 8.76
C PRO A 140 8.36 13.29 8.82
N PRO A 141 7.74 13.82 9.90
CA PRO A 141 7.71 15.25 10.15
C PRO A 141 9.14 15.83 10.20
N GLY A 142 9.39 16.88 9.42
CA GLY A 142 10.70 17.55 9.35
C GLY A 142 11.66 17.04 8.26
N THR A 143 11.37 15.91 7.59
CA THR A 143 12.23 15.40 6.50
C THR A 143 11.74 15.76 5.10
N ALA A 144 10.54 16.33 4.97
CA ALA A 144 9.92 16.69 3.68
C ALA A 144 10.76 17.68 2.84
N ASN A 145 11.60 18.50 3.47
CA ASN A 145 12.44 19.50 2.82
C ASN A 145 13.95 19.23 2.98
N ALA A 146 14.34 18.13 3.64
CA ALA A 146 15.73 17.92 4.04
C ALA A 146 16.62 17.59 2.83
N PHE A 147 16.10 16.90 1.81
CA PHE A 147 16.91 16.51 0.65
C PHE A 147 16.07 16.46 -0.62
N GLY A 148 16.16 17.55 -1.40
CA GLY A 148 15.86 17.61 -2.83
C GLY A 148 14.48 17.13 -3.24
N GLN A 149 13.61 18.07 -3.59
CA GLN A 149 12.57 17.82 -4.57
C GLN A 149 13.23 17.09 -5.77
N GLN A 150 12.98 15.79 -5.93
CA GLN A 150 13.04 15.23 -7.27
C GLN A 150 12.01 16.02 -8.05
N ALA A 151 12.51 16.75 -9.05
CA ALA A 151 11.78 17.71 -9.84
C ALA A 151 10.38 17.18 -10.13
N GLN A 152 9.35 17.97 -9.76
CA GLN A 152 8.10 17.87 -10.49
C GLN A 152 8.44 17.94 -11.98
N PRO A 153 7.82 17.14 -12.85
CA PRO A 153 7.94 17.39 -14.27
C PRO A 153 7.49 18.84 -14.48
N GLN A 154 8.45 19.73 -14.74
CA GLN A 154 8.14 21.06 -15.20
C GLN A 154 7.52 20.83 -16.57
N THR A 155 6.19 20.85 -16.63
CA THR A 155 5.49 21.20 -17.86
C THR A 155 6.06 22.55 -18.26
N SER A 156 7.01 22.53 -19.19
CA SER A 156 7.56 23.74 -19.75
C SER A 156 6.39 24.52 -20.33
N ALA A 157 6.35 25.82 -20.08
CA ALA A 157 5.32 26.72 -20.61
C ALA A 157 5.20 26.65 -22.16
N ALA A 158 6.16 26.02 -22.83
CA ALA A 158 6.13 25.70 -24.26
C ALA A 158 5.01 24.71 -24.65
N GLN A 159 4.59 23.77 -23.79
CA GLN A 159 3.53 22.81 -24.11
C GLN A 159 2.12 23.37 -23.92
N ALA A 160 1.95 24.39 -23.07
CA ALA A 160 0.65 25.08 -22.91
C ALA A 160 0.31 25.98 -24.11
N PHE A 161 1.31 26.53 -24.80
CA PHE A 161 1.07 27.41 -25.95
C PHE A 161 0.64 26.63 -27.21
N GLN A 162 1.10 25.39 -27.38
CA GLN A 162 0.77 24.60 -28.58
C GLN A 162 -0.66 24.04 -28.54
N GLN A 163 -1.24 23.84 -27.35
CA GLN A 163 -2.65 23.47 -27.20
C GLN A 163 -3.61 24.66 -27.37
N ALA A 164 -3.19 25.90 -27.05
CA ALA A 164 -4.01 27.09 -27.24
C ALA A 164 -4.10 27.54 -28.70
N VAL A 165 -3.04 27.33 -29.51
CA VAL A 165 -3.01 27.73 -30.93
C VAL A 165 -3.86 26.81 -31.80
N PHE A 166 -3.99 25.52 -31.47
CA PHE A 166 -4.81 24.58 -32.25
C PHE A 166 -6.33 24.78 -32.07
N THR A 167 -6.77 25.35 -30.94
CA THR A 167 -8.19 25.59 -30.66
C THR A 167 -8.75 26.88 -31.27
N GLN A 168 -7.91 27.84 -31.67
CA GLN A 168 -8.39 29.05 -32.37
C GLN A 168 -8.51 28.90 -33.90
N GLY A 169 -8.03 27.80 -34.48
CA GLY A 169 -8.11 27.56 -35.93
C GLY A 169 -9.43 26.97 -36.44
N GLN A 170 -10.35 26.53 -35.57
CA GLN A 170 -11.57 25.81 -35.99
C GLN A 170 -12.89 26.55 -35.74
N GLN A 171 -12.87 27.83 -35.37
CA GLN A 171 -14.11 28.59 -35.12
C GLN A 171 -14.44 29.70 -36.14
N GLN A 172 -13.87 29.66 -37.35
CA GLN A 172 -14.21 30.66 -38.38
C GLN A 172 -14.64 30.05 -39.73
N GLN A 173 -15.58 29.10 -39.70
CA GLN A 173 -16.34 28.71 -40.90
C GLN A 173 -17.76 28.22 -40.56
N GLN A 174 -18.52 29.01 -39.78
CA GLN A 174 -19.96 28.81 -39.66
C GLN A 174 -20.69 30.14 -39.47
N ALA A 175 -20.62 31.00 -40.48
CA ALA A 175 -21.52 32.14 -40.64
C ALA A 175 -21.52 32.58 -42.11
N GLY A 176 -22.39 32.00 -42.93
CA GLY A 176 -22.57 32.42 -44.30
C GLY A 176 -23.41 31.45 -45.14
N ALA A 177 -24.73 31.54 -45.02
CA ALA A 177 -25.72 31.43 -46.11
C ALA A 177 -27.11 31.07 -45.56
N CYS A 178 -27.86 32.10 -45.18
CA CYS A 178 -29.31 32.09 -45.31
C CYS A 178 -29.63 32.64 -46.71
N ALA A 179 -30.38 31.87 -47.53
CA ALA A 179 -31.37 32.31 -48.53
C ALA A 179 -31.37 31.48 -49.84
N GLN A 180 -32.60 31.26 -50.36
CA GLN A 180 -33.01 30.73 -51.69
C GLN A 180 -33.07 29.19 -51.81
N GLN A 181 -34.11 28.53 -52.34
CA GLN A 181 -35.37 28.91 -53.00
C GLN A 181 -36.27 27.66 -53.09
N ALA A 182 -37.58 27.87 -53.25
CA ALA A 182 -38.64 26.86 -53.36
C ALA A 182 -38.63 26.02 -54.65
N ALA A 183 -39.12 24.77 -54.59
CA ALA A 183 -40.14 24.19 -55.50
C ALA A 183 -40.28 22.65 -55.38
N GLY A 184 -41.53 22.17 -55.19
CA GLY A 184 -42.09 21.02 -55.94
C GLY A 184 -42.11 19.61 -55.30
N GLY A 185 -43.32 19.07 -55.09
CA GLY A 185 -43.64 17.65 -55.38
C GLY A 185 -44.03 16.70 -54.23
N TYR A 186 -45.34 16.44 -54.08
CA TYR A 186 -45.93 15.20 -53.51
C TYR A 186 -46.19 14.18 -54.66
N PRO A 187 -46.66 12.90 -54.48
CA PRO A 187 -47.23 12.24 -53.27
C PRO A 187 -46.94 10.70 -53.06
N GLN A 188 -47.50 10.15 -51.97
CA GLN A 188 -48.04 8.77 -51.72
C GLN A 188 -47.05 7.58 -51.62
N HIS A 189 -47.14 6.64 -50.66
CA HIS A 189 -48.31 5.86 -50.20
C HIS A 189 -48.27 5.48 -48.71
N ALA A 190 -49.46 5.35 -48.14
CA ALA A 190 -49.77 4.87 -46.78
C ALA A 190 -50.28 3.42 -46.80
N VAL A 191 -49.99 2.63 -45.76
CA VAL A 191 -50.87 1.66 -45.05
C VAL A 191 -50.14 1.38 -43.71
N GLY A 192 -50.66 1.48 -42.48
CA GLY A 192 -52.00 1.28 -41.94
C GLY A 192 -51.99 0.00 -41.09
N GLY A 193 -52.03 0.11 -39.75
CA GLY A 193 -52.10 -1.07 -38.88
C GLY A 193 -52.02 -0.76 -37.39
N CYS A 194 -53.07 -1.10 -36.67
CA CYS A 194 -53.47 -0.64 -35.34
C CYS A 194 -53.20 -1.66 -34.21
N ALA A 195 -53.25 -1.13 -32.98
CA ALA A 195 -53.88 -1.69 -31.78
C ALA A 195 -53.02 -2.33 -30.67
N ALA A 196 -53.23 -1.73 -29.48
CA ALA A 196 -53.52 -2.34 -28.17
C ALA A 196 -52.38 -2.95 -27.32
N GLY A 197 -52.28 -2.45 -26.08
CA GLY A 197 -51.65 -3.15 -24.95
C GLY A 197 -51.37 -2.26 -23.72
N ALA A 198 -52.40 -2.03 -22.90
CA ALA A 198 -52.42 -1.52 -21.51
C ALA A 198 -51.12 -1.73 -20.67
N SER A 199 -50.51 -0.72 -20.04
CA SER A 199 -50.79 -0.06 -18.73
C SER A 199 -50.87 -0.97 -17.49
N VAL A 200 -49.95 -0.84 -16.52
CA VAL A 200 -50.24 -0.76 -15.06
C VAL A 200 -49.12 0.04 -14.35
N GLN A 201 -49.49 1.19 -13.79
CA GLN A 201 -48.83 1.87 -12.65
C GLN A 201 -49.51 1.40 -11.36
N GLN A 202 -48.76 1.24 -10.25
CA GLN A 202 -49.34 1.49 -8.92
C GLN A 202 -48.31 1.96 -7.89
N GLN A 203 -48.56 3.18 -7.39
CA GLN A 203 -48.13 3.84 -6.15
C GLN A 203 -48.68 3.08 -4.91
N SER A 204 -48.38 3.27 -3.62
CA SER A 204 -47.46 4.03 -2.76
C SER A 204 -47.83 3.64 -1.30
N ALA A 205 -46.95 3.90 -0.31
CA ALA A 205 -47.25 4.48 1.03
C ALA A 205 -46.27 4.02 2.14
N GLN A 206 -45.63 4.98 2.81
CA GLN A 206 -44.99 4.87 4.15
C GLN A 206 -46.03 5.13 5.26
N PRO A 207 -45.76 4.97 6.58
CA PRO A 207 -44.97 5.97 7.36
C PRO A 207 -44.21 5.44 8.61
N GLY A 208 -43.30 6.26 9.18
CA GLY A 208 -42.92 6.22 10.61
C GLY A 208 -41.41 6.29 10.95
N GLN A 209 -40.96 7.45 11.44
CA GLN A 209 -39.57 7.80 11.84
C GLN A 209 -39.20 7.34 13.27
N GLN A 210 -37.90 7.12 13.54
CA GLN A 210 -37.07 7.92 14.49
C GLN A 210 -35.57 7.54 14.45
N PRO A 211 -34.61 8.43 14.83
CA PRO A 211 -33.21 8.37 14.41
C PRO A 211 -32.15 8.14 15.51
N GLN A 212 -30.89 7.97 15.05
CA GLN A 212 -29.56 8.18 15.69
C GLN A 212 -28.84 7.00 16.41
N PRO A 213 -27.47 7.00 16.56
CA PRO A 213 -26.54 8.14 16.44
C PRO A 213 -25.28 7.98 15.56
N GLN A 214 -24.71 9.14 15.22
CA GLN A 214 -23.37 9.37 14.65
C GLN A 214 -22.26 8.96 15.63
N GLN A 215 -21.20 8.36 15.10
CA GLN A 215 -19.91 8.27 15.78
C GLN A 215 -18.93 9.28 15.15
N ALA A 216 -18.32 10.06 16.04
CA ALA A 216 -17.40 11.16 15.77
C ALA A 216 -15.96 10.67 15.45
N PRO A 217 -15.11 11.52 14.86
CA PRO A 217 -13.74 11.17 14.48
C PRO A 217 -12.78 11.24 15.67
N TRP A 218 -11.80 10.33 15.71
CA TRP A 218 -10.80 10.27 16.76
C TRP A 218 -9.61 11.17 16.43
N CYS A 219 -9.41 12.23 17.23
CA CYS A 219 -8.14 12.90 17.48
C CYS A 219 -7.89 12.89 18.99
N GLY A 220 -6.67 12.53 19.40
CA GLY A 220 -6.18 12.50 20.77
C GLY A 220 -4.85 11.77 20.84
#